data_AF-A0A1H4FR24-F1
#
_entry.id   AF-A0A1H4FR24-F1
#
_cell.length_a   1.000
_cell.length_b   1.000
_cell.length_c   1.000
_cell.angle_alpha   90.00
_cell.angle_beta   90.00
_cell.angle_gamma   90.00
#
_symmetry.space_group_name_H-M   'P 1'
#
loop_
_entity.id
_entity.type
_entity.pdbx_description
1 polymer ?
#
loop_
_entity_poly.entity_id
_entity_poly.type
_entity_poly.pdbx_seq_one_letter_code
_entity_poly.pdbx_strand_id
1 'polypeptide(L)'
;MRPYSLLFLIGFLLLVCSCRSDFETVASTGDLTFSKDTIYLDTVFTNIGSSTYRLKVYNKSKNDITIPTIKLAKGLNSKYRMTVDGMQGSEGKSFKNVDLLAKDSLYIFIETTANITDASPSDFLYTDQIEFDAGTNLQKVELVTLIQDAVFLYPKRFADGTTETLPLADEKIYGFYLDENDPVNGNELVFTNQKPYVIYGYAAVPTGKKVVFNSGSRVHFHANSGLIVSNNASININGSKSNSALSENEVVFEGDRLEPEYADVPGQWGTIWLTNGSTNNIINHLTIKNATIGLLIQNNDGTTVSIKNTQIYDSSNYGILAQTAKINGENIVINSAGLASLSCSYGGNYKFSHSTFNNNWNSSSQVAVSIDNFITAAVPEVKDLTQATFNNCIIYGSYSNELSLSKKTTATFAYQFNNCLIKYDATTTNPDYQFATDPAHYSAIILNLSPKFYNINLNKLNIDATSAAFAKGNTAYSIPLDILGNTRTTPPDLGAYQNKPFPK
;
A
#
# COMPACT_ATOMS: atom_id res chain seq x y z
N MET A 1 -26.09 -46.42 59.78
CA MET A 1 -25.86 -45.45 58.69
C MET A 1 -24.93 -44.29 59.06
N ARG A 2 -24.94 -43.79 60.31
CA ARG A 2 -24.08 -42.67 60.75
C ARG A 2 -22.53 -42.83 60.63
N PRO A 3 -21.90 -44.00 60.80
CA PRO A 3 -20.43 -44.09 60.69
C PRO A 3 -19.94 -44.07 59.24
N TYR A 4 -20.73 -44.59 58.29
CA TYR A 4 -20.38 -44.61 56.87
C TYR A 4 -20.47 -43.22 56.24
N SER A 5 -21.42 -42.38 56.66
CA SER A 5 -21.49 -40.98 56.21
C SER A 5 -20.30 -40.16 56.69
N LEU A 6 -19.77 -40.43 57.89
CA LEU A 6 -18.58 -39.73 58.41
C LEU A 6 -17.31 -40.13 57.64
N LEU A 7 -17.16 -41.42 57.33
CA LEU A 7 -16.07 -41.95 56.49
C LEU A 7 -16.12 -41.41 55.06
N PHE A 8 -17.32 -41.28 54.49
CA PHE A 8 -17.50 -40.69 53.16
C PHE A 8 -17.19 -39.20 53.14
N LEU A 9 -17.54 -38.47 54.20
CA LEU A 9 -17.23 -37.04 54.34
C LEU A 9 -15.72 -36.79 54.51
N ILE A 10 -15.03 -37.64 55.29
CA ILE A 10 -13.57 -37.59 55.46
C ILE A 10 -12.84 -37.97 54.16
N GLY A 11 -13.33 -38.99 53.44
CA GLY A 11 -12.80 -39.37 52.13
C GLY A 11 -12.99 -38.27 51.08
N PHE A 12 -14.14 -37.58 51.11
CA PHE A 12 -14.38 -36.42 50.25
C PHE A 12 -13.49 -35.23 50.61
N LEU A 13 -13.24 -34.99 51.91
CA LEU A 13 -12.31 -33.94 52.37
C LEU A 13 -10.86 -34.20 51.92
N LEU A 14 -10.44 -35.47 51.89
CA LEU A 14 -9.11 -35.86 51.38
C LEU A 14 -8.99 -35.71 49.85
N LEU A 15 -10.09 -35.79 49.10
CA LEU A 15 -10.12 -35.57 47.65
C LEU A 15 -10.08 -34.08 47.25
N VAL A 16 -10.48 -33.16 48.15
CA VAL A 16 -10.37 -31.71 47.92
C VAL A 16 -9.10 -31.08 48.48
N CYS A 17 -8.29 -31.84 49.23
CA CYS A 17 -6.91 -31.45 49.54
C CYS A 17 -5.99 -31.71 48.35
N SER A 18 -6.15 -30.93 47.28
CA SER A 18 -5.09 -30.75 46.29
C SER A 18 -3.97 -29.95 46.95
N CYS A 19 -2.95 -30.62 47.47
CA CYS A 19 -1.67 -29.97 47.76
C CYS A 19 -1.13 -29.39 46.45
N ARG A 20 -1.30 -28.08 46.28
CA ARG A 20 -0.54 -27.33 45.28
C ARG A 20 0.90 -27.36 45.79
N SER A 21 1.77 -28.13 45.15
CA SER A 21 3.21 -27.98 45.33
C SER A 21 3.53 -26.52 45.02
N ASP A 22 4.12 -25.81 45.98
CA ASP A 22 4.74 -24.53 45.69
C ASP A 22 5.66 -24.74 44.48
N PHE A 23 5.50 -23.90 43.45
CA PHE A 23 6.30 -23.97 42.23
C PHE A 23 7.73 -23.58 42.60
N GLU A 24 8.54 -24.55 43.04
CA GLU A 24 9.97 -24.34 43.19
C GLU A 24 10.58 -24.26 41.79
N THR A 25 10.93 -23.04 41.39
CA THR A 25 11.66 -22.78 40.17
C THR A 25 13.16 -22.94 40.40
N VAL A 26 13.87 -23.43 39.37
CA VAL A 26 15.33 -23.43 39.35
C VAL A 26 15.85 -22.27 38.50
N ALA A 27 17.03 -21.73 38.80
CA ALA A 27 17.61 -20.69 37.95
C ALA A 27 17.85 -21.20 36.52
N SER A 28 17.58 -20.35 35.53
CA SER A 28 17.89 -20.64 34.12
C SER A 28 19.37 -20.98 33.94
N THR A 29 19.66 -21.96 33.08
CA THR A 29 21.02 -22.42 32.76
C THR A 29 21.54 -21.92 31.40
N GLY A 30 20.81 -21.00 30.75
CA GLY A 30 21.19 -20.49 29.42
C GLY A 30 20.76 -21.39 28.25
N ASP A 31 19.72 -22.20 28.43
CA ASP A 31 19.17 -23.12 27.41
C ASP A 31 17.80 -22.65 26.87
N LEU A 32 17.50 -21.34 26.96
CA LEU A 32 16.29 -20.78 26.37
C LEU A 32 16.34 -20.89 24.85
N THR A 33 15.19 -21.06 24.21
CA THR A 33 15.09 -20.99 22.75
C THR A 33 14.17 -19.84 22.37
N PHE A 34 14.44 -19.21 21.23
CA PHE A 34 13.75 -18.00 20.80
C PHE A 34 13.00 -18.26 19.50
N SER A 35 11.91 -17.54 19.26
CA SER A 35 11.23 -17.60 17.95
C SER A 35 12.05 -16.95 16.83
N LYS A 36 13.00 -16.08 17.18
CA LYS A 36 13.90 -15.36 16.27
C LYS A 36 15.20 -15.02 17.01
N ASP A 37 16.32 -15.04 16.30
CA ASP A 37 17.64 -14.65 16.84
C ASP A 37 17.93 -13.15 16.64
N THR A 38 17.30 -12.55 15.63
CA THR A 38 17.30 -11.12 15.35
C THR A 38 15.87 -10.63 15.12
N ILE A 39 15.52 -9.50 15.73
CA ILE A 39 14.29 -8.77 15.49
C ILE A 39 14.65 -7.50 14.73
N TYR A 40 14.32 -7.50 13.44
CA TYR A 40 14.29 -6.28 12.66
C TYR A 40 12.95 -5.59 12.93
N LEU A 41 13.01 -4.39 13.48
CA LEU A 41 11.88 -3.48 13.56
C LEU A 41 11.86 -2.61 12.31
N ASP A 42 10.74 -1.93 12.10
CA ASP A 42 10.47 -1.12 10.89
C ASP A 42 11.50 -0.04 10.64
N THR A 43 11.56 0.43 9.41
CA THR A 43 12.11 1.77 9.17
C THR A 43 11.23 2.77 9.91
N VAL A 44 11.77 3.39 10.94
CA VAL A 44 11.07 4.43 11.70
C VAL A 44 11.52 5.79 11.24
N PHE A 45 10.57 6.70 11.04
CA PHE A 45 10.93 8.09 10.87
C PHE A 45 11.41 8.69 12.19
N THR A 46 12.36 9.61 12.13
CA THR A 46 12.90 10.32 13.29
C THR A 46 11.80 10.77 14.26
N ASN A 47 11.88 10.36 15.53
CA ASN A 47 10.92 10.67 16.62
C ASN A 47 9.52 10.04 16.50
N ILE A 48 9.28 9.13 15.55
CA ILE A 48 8.05 8.36 15.45
C ILE A 48 8.26 6.99 16.12
N GLY A 49 7.27 6.56 16.91
CA GLY A 49 7.29 5.24 17.53
C GLY A 49 7.10 4.13 16.50
N SER A 50 7.81 3.01 16.66
CA SER A 50 7.57 1.82 15.85
C SER A 50 6.26 1.14 16.23
N SER A 51 5.81 0.23 15.38
CA SER A 51 4.87 -0.82 15.79
C SER A 51 5.47 -1.71 16.89
N THR A 52 4.60 -2.47 17.56
CA THR A 52 5.00 -3.41 18.60
C THR A 52 5.31 -4.78 18.01
N TYR A 53 6.54 -5.23 18.18
CA TYR A 53 7.07 -6.50 17.73
C TYR A 53 7.00 -7.58 18.80
N ARG A 54 6.78 -8.83 18.39
CA ARG A 54 6.62 -9.97 19.32
C ARG A 54 7.76 -10.96 19.22
N LEU A 55 8.34 -11.30 20.36
CA LEU A 55 9.29 -12.40 20.56
C LEU A 55 8.66 -13.44 21.48
N LYS A 56 8.73 -14.72 21.11
CA LYS A 56 8.46 -15.83 22.05
C LYS A 56 9.77 -16.37 22.58
N VAL A 57 9.82 -16.58 23.88
CA VAL A 57 10.93 -17.22 24.59
C VAL A 57 10.40 -18.53 25.16
N TYR A 58 11.06 -19.65 24.88
CA TYR A 58 10.61 -20.97 25.27
C TYR A 58 11.56 -21.61 26.27
N ASN A 59 10.97 -22.18 27.32
CA ASN A 59 11.64 -23.15 28.18
C ASN A 59 11.37 -24.55 27.64
N LYS A 60 12.34 -25.15 26.95
CA LYS A 60 12.22 -26.53 26.45
C LYS A 60 12.61 -27.57 27.48
N SER A 61 12.99 -27.19 28.69
CA SER A 61 13.34 -28.13 29.76
C SER A 61 12.10 -28.78 30.38
N LYS A 62 12.30 -29.69 31.32
CA LYS A 62 11.22 -30.33 32.11
C LYS A 62 10.99 -29.64 33.46
N ASN A 63 11.77 -28.61 33.77
CA ASN A 63 11.71 -27.92 35.05
C ASN A 63 11.12 -26.53 34.84
N ASP A 64 10.39 -26.05 35.83
CA ASP A 64 10.02 -24.64 35.90
C ASP A 64 11.28 -23.84 36.21
N ILE A 65 11.52 -22.76 35.48
CA ILE A 65 12.73 -21.96 35.63
C ILE A 65 12.41 -20.51 35.99
N THR A 66 13.32 -19.88 36.73
CA THR A 66 13.36 -18.43 36.90
C THR A 66 14.51 -17.88 36.05
N ILE A 67 14.19 -16.97 35.14
CA ILE A 67 15.18 -16.19 34.39
C ILE A 67 15.60 -15.03 35.30
N PRO A 68 16.85 -14.98 35.79
CA PRO A 68 17.25 -14.01 36.80
C PRO A 68 17.10 -12.56 36.33
N THR A 69 17.46 -12.30 35.07
CA THR A 69 17.36 -10.97 34.46
C THR A 69 16.96 -11.08 32.98
N ILE A 70 16.06 -10.21 32.55
CA ILE A 70 15.83 -9.91 31.14
C ILE A 70 15.98 -8.40 30.99
N LYS A 71 16.91 -7.93 30.17
CA LYS A 71 17.20 -6.49 30.07
C LYS A 71 17.68 -6.09 28.69
N LEU A 72 17.58 -4.80 28.37
CA LEU A 72 18.25 -4.23 27.20
C LEU A 72 19.72 -3.95 27.53
N ALA A 73 20.64 -4.27 26.61
CA ALA A 73 22.08 -4.13 26.84
C ALA A 73 22.49 -2.66 27.06
N LYS A 74 21.87 -1.72 26.35
CA LYS A 74 22.04 -0.27 26.58
C LYS A 74 21.32 0.25 27.86
N GLY A 75 20.57 -0.60 28.56
CA GLY A 75 19.86 -0.25 29.79
C GLY A 75 18.86 0.89 29.59
N LEU A 76 18.83 1.84 30.52
CA LEU A 76 17.94 3.01 30.47
C LEU A 76 18.22 3.94 29.27
N ASN A 77 19.42 3.87 28.69
CA ASN A 77 19.77 4.65 27.50
C ASN A 77 19.22 4.03 26.20
N SER A 78 18.69 2.82 26.26
CA SER A 78 18.07 2.19 25.10
C SER A 78 16.86 2.98 24.63
N LYS A 79 16.70 3.15 23.32
CA LYS A 79 15.48 3.68 22.70
C LYS A 79 14.41 2.61 22.50
N TYR A 80 14.77 1.33 22.63
CA TYR A 80 13.81 0.23 22.68
C TYR A 80 13.12 0.17 24.03
N ARG A 81 11.83 -0.09 24.06
CA ARG A 81 11.07 -0.46 25.26
C ARG A 81 10.49 -1.84 25.04
N MET A 82 10.34 -2.62 26.10
CA MET A 82 9.70 -3.91 26.04
C MET A 82 8.77 -4.16 27.23
N THR A 83 7.82 -5.07 27.06
CA THR A 83 7.08 -5.70 28.16
C THR A 83 7.31 -7.20 28.11
N VAL A 84 7.36 -7.85 29.27
CA VAL A 84 7.62 -9.28 29.39
C VAL A 84 6.42 -9.92 30.08
N ASP A 85 5.62 -10.67 29.33
CA ASP A 85 4.40 -11.33 29.79
C ASP A 85 3.47 -10.42 30.61
N GLY A 86 3.29 -9.18 30.13
CA GLY A 86 2.49 -8.14 30.78
C GLY A 86 3.21 -7.37 31.90
N MET A 87 4.41 -7.80 32.33
CA MET A 87 5.27 -7.01 33.22
C MET A 87 5.77 -5.77 32.49
N GLN A 88 5.82 -4.64 33.19
CA GLN A 88 6.42 -3.40 32.68
C GLN A 88 7.88 -3.19 33.12
N GLY A 89 8.33 -3.89 34.17
CA GLY A 89 9.71 -3.81 34.64
C GLY A 89 10.13 -2.39 35.03
N SER A 90 11.43 -2.13 35.02
CA SER A 90 11.98 -0.78 35.19
C SER A 90 11.95 -0.04 33.85
N GLU A 91 10.95 0.83 33.66
CA GLU A 91 10.73 1.64 32.46
C GLU A 91 10.67 0.85 31.14
N GLY A 92 10.24 -0.41 31.20
CA GLY A 92 10.24 -1.31 30.05
C GLY A 92 11.63 -1.70 29.57
N LYS A 93 12.67 -1.60 30.41
CA LYS A 93 14.08 -1.86 30.00
C LYS A 93 14.72 -3.02 30.73
N SER A 94 14.27 -3.33 31.94
CA SER A 94 14.88 -4.35 32.79
C SER A 94 13.84 -5.04 33.67
N PHE A 95 13.95 -6.36 33.75
CA PHE A 95 13.04 -7.27 34.41
C PHE A 95 13.87 -8.26 35.21
N LYS A 96 13.41 -8.60 36.42
CA LYS A 96 14.12 -9.51 37.33
C LYS A 96 13.21 -10.64 37.73
N ASN A 97 13.79 -11.81 37.91
CA ASN A 97 13.13 -13.02 38.41
C ASN A 97 11.85 -13.32 37.64
N VAL A 98 11.98 -13.53 36.32
CA VAL A 98 10.85 -13.85 35.45
C VAL A 98 10.69 -15.37 35.42
N ASP A 99 9.58 -15.87 35.96
CA ASP A 99 9.30 -17.30 35.98
C ASP A 99 8.75 -17.79 34.63
N LEU A 100 9.19 -18.97 34.21
CA LEU A 100 8.80 -19.61 32.96
C LEU A 100 8.64 -21.12 33.17
N LEU A 101 7.41 -21.60 33.07
CA LEU A 101 7.06 -22.98 33.35
C LEU A 101 7.72 -23.97 32.38
N ALA A 102 7.86 -25.22 32.82
CA ALA A 102 8.37 -26.32 32.04
C ALA A 102 7.55 -26.50 30.75
N LYS A 103 8.26 -26.62 29.62
CA LYS A 103 7.65 -26.80 28.28
C LYS A 103 6.75 -25.65 27.83
N ASP A 104 6.83 -24.49 28.50
CA ASP A 104 6.01 -23.33 28.20
C ASP A 104 6.80 -22.23 27.46
N SER A 105 6.10 -21.15 27.14
CA SER A 105 6.65 -19.94 26.53
C SER A 105 6.08 -18.68 27.14
N LEU A 106 6.91 -17.63 27.18
CA LEU A 106 6.45 -16.27 27.47
C LEU A 106 6.52 -15.40 26.22
N TYR A 107 5.78 -14.29 26.27
CA TYR A 107 5.82 -13.25 25.25
C TYR A 107 6.63 -12.05 25.71
N ILE A 108 7.45 -11.53 24.80
CA ILE A 108 8.05 -10.20 24.92
C ILE A 108 7.50 -9.35 23.78
N PHE A 109 7.01 -8.17 24.13
CA PHE A 109 6.56 -7.16 23.18
C PHE A 109 7.58 -6.02 23.16
N ILE A 110 8.09 -5.64 22.00
CA ILE A 110 9.18 -4.68 21.81
C ILE A 110 8.70 -3.53 20.93
N GLU A 111 9.00 -2.30 21.30
CA GLU A 111 8.79 -1.10 20.48
C GLU A 111 10.02 -0.19 20.58
N THR A 112 10.15 0.79 19.68
CA THR A 112 11.22 1.80 19.76
C THR A 112 10.70 3.19 19.44
N THR A 113 11.33 4.22 19.99
CA THR A 113 11.17 5.60 19.56
C THR A 113 12.55 6.24 19.60
N ALA A 114 13.16 6.40 18.42
CA ALA A 114 14.54 6.84 18.29
C ALA A 114 14.65 8.03 17.32
N ASN A 115 15.69 8.83 17.51
CA ASN A 115 16.03 9.96 16.66
C ASN A 115 17.14 9.57 15.68
N ILE A 116 17.24 10.24 14.52
CA ILE A 116 18.34 10.00 13.57
C ILE A 116 19.72 10.19 14.20
N THR A 117 19.83 11.04 15.23
CA THR A 117 21.06 11.26 15.99
C THR A 117 21.43 10.10 16.91
N ASP A 118 20.48 9.20 17.21
CA ASP A 118 20.76 7.97 17.96
C ASP A 118 21.34 6.85 17.09
N ALA A 119 21.09 6.89 15.77
CA ALA A 119 21.54 5.88 14.82
C ALA A 119 23.01 6.07 14.42
N SER A 120 23.61 4.98 13.95
CA SER A 120 24.95 5.03 13.33
C SER A 120 24.89 5.89 12.05
N PRO A 121 25.76 6.91 11.90
CA PRO A 121 25.71 7.81 10.74
C PRO A 121 26.03 7.15 9.40
N SER A 122 26.63 5.95 9.38
CA SER A 122 27.04 5.27 8.15
C SER A 122 25.96 4.41 7.51
N ASP A 123 25.07 3.86 8.32
CA ASP A 123 24.02 2.91 7.89
C ASP A 123 22.63 3.29 8.41
N PHE A 124 22.54 4.32 9.25
CA PHE A 124 21.35 4.78 9.93
C PHE A 124 20.65 3.70 10.77
N LEU A 125 21.39 2.67 11.18
CA LEU A 125 20.87 1.62 12.05
C LEU A 125 21.00 2.02 13.52
N TYR A 126 19.90 1.85 14.26
CA TYR A 126 19.90 1.83 15.72
C TYR A 126 19.79 0.39 16.21
N THR A 127 20.84 -0.10 16.87
CA THR A 127 20.91 -1.48 17.35
C THR A 127 20.97 -1.57 18.87
N ASP A 128 20.43 -2.64 19.43
CA ASP A 128 20.58 -3.03 20.84
C ASP A 128 20.36 -4.54 20.96
N GLN A 129 20.47 -5.09 22.17
CA GLN A 129 20.28 -6.51 22.45
C GLN A 129 19.33 -6.70 23.62
N ILE A 130 18.45 -7.69 23.52
CA ILE A 130 17.77 -8.24 24.70
C ILE A 130 18.71 -9.30 25.29
N GLU A 131 19.20 -9.05 26.49
CA GLU A 131 20.04 -9.95 27.25
C GLU A 131 19.19 -10.75 28.24
N PHE A 132 19.31 -12.07 28.17
CA PHE A 132 18.74 -13.03 29.10
C PHE A 132 19.85 -13.58 29.98
N ASP A 133 19.69 -13.44 31.29
CA ASP A 133 20.68 -13.86 32.30
C ASP A 133 22.01 -13.08 32.23
N ALA A 134 23.10 -13.64 32.76
CA ALA A 134 24.43 -13.07 32.77
C ALA A 134 25.54 -14.14 32.73
N GLY A 135 26.79 -13.70 32.53
CA GLY A 135 27.97 -14.58 32.63
C GLY A 135 27.94 -15.71 31.60
N THR A 136 28.14 -16.96 32.05
CA THR A 136 28.15 -18.14 31.18
C THR A 136 26.78 -18.51 30.62
N ASN A 137 25.70 -18.05 31.25
CA ASN A 137 24.33 -18.36 30.86
C ASN A 137 23.71 -17.26 29.97
N LEU A 138 24.49 -16.22 29.63
CA LEU A 138 24.01 -15.08 28.86
C LEU A 138 23.59 -15.51 27.44
N GLN A 139 22.31 -15.33 27.14
CA GLN A 139 21.76 -15.47 25.80
C GLN A 139 21.25 -14.12 25.30
N LYS A 140 21.27 -13.93 23.99
CA LYS A 140 20.99 -12.64 23.37
C LYS A 140 20.05 -12.79 22.18
N VAL A 141 19.20 -11.79 22.01
CA VAL A 141 18.43 -11.57 20.79
C VAL A 141 18.74 -10.17 20.29
N GLU A 142 19.18 -10.06 19.04
CA GLU A 142 19.58 -8.79 18.43
C GLU A 142 18.34 -7.96 18.07
N LEU A 143 18.39 -6.64 18.29
CA LEU A 143 17.39 -5.68 17.86
C LEU A 143 18.01 -4.72 16.85
N VAL A 144 17.37 -4.56 15.70
CA VAL A 144 17.86 -3.69 14.61
C VAL A 144 16.70 -2.88 14.07
N THR A 145 16.85 -1.55 14.02
CA THR A 145 15.87 -0.62 13.43
C THR A 145 16.61 0.31 12.49
N LEU A 146 16.08 0.54 11.28
CA LEU A 146 16.57 1.60 10.40
C LEU A 146 15.87 2.91 10.77
N ILE A 147 16.62 3.99 10.99
CA ILE A 147 16.03 5.32 11.22
C ILE A 147 16.16 6.13 9.94
N GLN A 148 15.05 6.69 9.47
CA GLN A 148 15.05 7.56 8.30
C GLN A 148 14.66 8.98 8.69
N ASP A 149 15.48 9.94 8.29
CA ASP A 149 15.12 11.36 8.43
C ASP A 149 14.16 11.77 7.31
N ALA A 150 13.12 12.54 7.65
CA ALA A 150 12.02 12.86 6.74
C ALA A 150 11.54 14.30 6.91
N VAL A 151 10.93 14.84 5.86
CA VAL A 151 10.18 16.11 5.91
C VAL A 151 8.74 15.80 6.31
N PHE A 152 8.30 16.33 7.45
CA PHE A 152 6.95 16.13 7.94
C PHE A 152 6.06 17.32 7.59
N LEU A 153 4.93 17.03 6.93
CA LEU A 153 3.94 18.02 6.52
C LEU A 153 2.61 17.69 7.21
N TYR A 154 2.06 18.64 7.98
CA TYR A 154 0.86 18.40 8.78
C TYR A 154 0.11 19.70 9.12
N PRO A 155 -1.20 19.62 9.38
CA PRO A 155 -2.01 20.75 9.85
C PRO A 155 -1.44 21.45 11.07
N LYS A 156 -1.33 22.78 11.01
CA LYS A 156 -0.85 23.59 12.13
C LYS A 156 -1.82 23.53 13.29
N ARG A 157 -1.29 23.41 14.52
CA ARG A 157 -2.08 23.55 15.74
C ARG A 157 -2.01 25.00 16.22
N PHE A 158 -3.18 25.63 16.38
CA PHE A 158 -3.28 27.02 16.79
C PHE A 158 -3.26 27.15 18.32
N ALA A 159 -2.96 28.36 18.81
CA ALA A 159 -2.85 28.66 20.24
C ALA A 159 -4.15 28.44 21.03
N ASP A 160 -5.29 28.50 20.35
CA ASP A 160 -6.62 28.20 20.92
C ASP A 160 -6.92 26.69 21.03
N GLY A 161 -5.97 25.84 20.62
CA GLY A 161 -6.09 24.38 20.66
C GLY A 161 -6.76 23.77 19.42
N THR A 162 -7.30 24.59 18.51
CA THR A 162 -7.84 24.12 17.23
C THR A 162 -6.74 23.74 16.26
N THR A 163 -7.09 22.99 15.22
CA THR A 163 -6.15 22.54 14.19
C THR A 163 -6.60 23.06 12.83
N GLU A 164 -5.64 23.35 11.97
CA GLU A 164 -5.89 23.74 10.59
C GLU A 164 -6.75 22.71 9.86
N THR A 165 -7.62 23.22 8.97
CA THR A 165 -8.57 22.42 8.20
C THR A 165 -8.68 22.97 6.80
N LEU A 166 -8.97 22.12 5.82
CA LEU A 166 -9.30 22.54 4.47
C LEU A 166 -10.82 22.61 4.27
N PRO A 167 -11.33 23.65 3.59
CA PRO A 167 -12.70 23.64 3.11
C PRO A 167 -12.83 22.66 1.94
N LEU A 168 -13.79 21.74 2.01
CA LEU A 168 -14.13 20.83 0.93
C LEU A 168 -15.65 20.80 0.78
N ALA A 169 -16.15 21.44 -0.29
CA ALA A 169 -17.57 21.74 -0.44
C ALA A 169 -18.13 22.44 0.82
N ASP A 170 -19.14 21.87 1.46
CA ASP A 170 -19.78 22.42 2.66
C ASP A 170 -19.18 21.88 3.97
N GLU A 171 -18.12 21.07 3.89
CA GLU A 171 -17.46 20.46 5.05
C GLU A 171 -16.04 20.99 5.26
N LYS A 172 -15.51 20.75 6.46
CA LYS A 172 -14.11 20.96 6.80
C LYS A 172 -13.45 19.62 7.01
N ILE A 173 -12.34 19.38 6.33
CA ILE A 173 -11.54 18.17 6.49
C ILE A 173 -10.23 18.50 7.20
N TYR A 174 -9.68 17.51 7.89
CA TYR A 174 -8.35 17.60 8.49
C TYR A 174 -7.30 17.71 7.37
N GLY A 175 -6.63 18.86 7.29
CA GLY A 175 -5.74 19.17 6.18
C GLY A 175 -5.20 20.60 6.22
N PHE A 176 -4.29 20.91 5.29
CA PHE A 176 -3.54 22.16 5.23
C PHE A 176 -3.17 22.50 3.79
N TYR A 177 -2.84 23.77 3.53
CA TYR A 177 -2.28 24.18 2.24
C TYR A 177 -0.75 24.06 2.27
N LEU A 178 -0.16 23.53 1.20
CA LEU A 178 1.30 23.54 1.02
C LEU A 178 1.80 24.99 0.91
N ASP A 179 2.86 25.30 1.66
CA ASP A 179 3.45 26.63 1.71
C ASP A 179 4.78 26.69 0.93
N GLU A 180 4.90 27.65 0.01
CA GLU A 180 6.13 27.83 -0.76
C GLU A 180 7.27 28.48 0.04
N ASN A 181 6.94 29.05 1.21
CA ASN A 181 7.87 29.74 2.10
C ASN A 181 7.74 29.27 3.56
N ASP A 182 7.50 27.97 3.81
CA ASP A 182 7.41 27.45 5.18
C ASP A 182 8.73 27.70 5.93
N PRO A 183 8.70 28.23 7.17
CA PRO A 183 9.93 28.57 7.91
C PRO A 183 10.77 27.35 8.32
N VAL A 184 10.20 26.15 8.33
CA VAL A 184 10.89 24.90 8.70
C VAL A 184 11.24 24.09 7.46
N ASN A 185 10.27 23.88 6.57
CA ASN A 185 10.39 22.98 5.43
C ASN A 185 10.84 23.69 4.14
N GLY A 186 10.82 25.03 4.11
CA GLY A 186 11.10 25.80 2.91
C GLY A 186 9.96 25.69 1.90
N ASN A 187 10.26 25.29 0.66
CA ASN A 187 9.26 25.23 -0.40
C ASN A 187 8.58 23.87 -0.45
N GLU A 188 7.38 23.78 0.14
CA GLU A 188 6.57 22.56 0.19
C GLU A 188 5.85 22.24 -1.14
N LEU A 189 6.02 23.07 -2.19
CA LEU A 189 5.55 22.77 -3.55
C LEU A 189 6.57 22.00 -4.39
N VAL A 190 7.77 21.72 -3.86
CA VAL A 190 8.83 20.99 -4.59
C VAL A 190 9.33 19.81 -3.77
N PHE A 191 8.92 18.61 -4.19
CA PHE A 191 9.35 17.35 -3.61
C PHE A 191 10.59 16.84 -4.36
N THR A 192 11.61 16.41 -3.61
CA THR A 192 12.89 15.93 -4.15
C THR A 192 13.18 14.50 -3.69
N ASN A 193 14.31 13.93 -4.10
CA ASN A 193 14.79 12.62 -3.63
C ASN A 193 15.82 12.73 -2.49
N GLN A 194 16.00 13.92 -1.89
CA GLN A 194 16.97 14.11 -0.81
C GLN A 194 16.50 13.50 0.51
N LYS A 195 15.21 13.64 0.81
CA LYS A 195 14.54 13.03 1.97
C LYS A 195 13.15 12.54 1.56
N PRO A 196 12.64 11.48 2.18
CA PRO A 196 11.22 11.17 2.12
C PRO A 196 10.37 12.27 2.77
N TYR A 197 9.11 12.32 2.38
CA TYR A 197 8.10 13.22 2.93
C TYR A 197 7.02 12.39 3.60
N VAL A 198 6.55 12.82 4.77
CA VAL A 198 5.44 12.17 5.50
C VAL A 198 4.31 13.17 5.70
N ILE A 199 3.14 12.85 5.17
CA ILE A 199 1.97 13.74 5.14
C ILE A 199 0.87 13.21 6.07
N TYR A 200 0.52 14.03 7.07
CA TYR A 200 -0.63 13.82 7.95
C TYR A 200 -1.79 14.73 7.53
N GLY A 201 -3.00 14.19 7.39
CA GLY A 201 -4.14 14.94 6.83
C GLY A 201 -3.99 15.27 5.34
N TYR A 202 -5.02 15.89 4.75
CA TYR A 202 -4.95 16.22 3.33
C TYR A 202 -4.07 17.45 3.09
N ALA A 203 -3.00 17.29 2.32
CA ALA A 203 -2.22 18.41 1.80
C ALA A 203 -2.91 18.97 0.55
N ALA A 204 -3.17 20.27 0.48
CA ALA A 204 -3.76 20.92 -0.68
C ALA A 204 -2.75 21.81 -1.40
N VAL A 205 -2.69 21.67 -2.72
CA VAL A 205 -2.01 22.63 -3.58
C VAL A 205 -2.87 23.90 -3.63
N PRO A 206 -2.32 25.08 -3.27
CA PRO A 206 -3.06 26.33 -3.34
C PRO A 206 -3.51 26.65 -4.77
N THR A 207 -4.64 27.36 -4.92
CA THR A 207 -5.16 27.80 -6.22
C THR A 207 -4.09 28.59 -7.00
N GLY A 208 -3.97 28.33 -8.31
CA GLY A 208 -2.99 28.99 -9.17
C GLY A 208 -1.54 28.57 -8.96
N LYS A 209 -1.27 27.62 -8.05
CA LYS A 209 0.06 27.06 -7.80
C LYS A 209 0.20 25.67 -8.42
N LYS A 210 1.45 25.23 -8.52
CA LYS A 210 1.82 23.93 -9.05
C LYS A 210 2.75 23.22 -8.09
N VAL A 211 2.38 22.00 -7.70
CA VAL A 211 3.28 21.10 -6.97
C VAL A 211 4.09 20.27 -7.96
N VAL A 212 5.37 20.08 -7.68
CA VAL A 212 6.31 19.33 -8.52
C VAL A 212 6.96 18.22 -7.69
N PHE A 213 6.84 16.98 -8.16
CA PHE A 213 7.54 15.83 -7.62
C PHE A 213 8.66 15.42 -8.57
N ASN A 214 9.91 15.57 -8.13
CA ASN A 214 11.07 15.23 -8.94
C ASN A 214 11.38 13.73 -8.90
N SER A 215 12.14 13.27 -9.89
CA SER A 215 12.60 11.88 -9.98
C SER A 215 13.17 11.38 -8.65
N GLY A 216 12.68 10.23 -8.18
CA GLY A 216 13.09 9.58 -6.93
C GLY A 216 12.42 10.10 -5.66
N SER A 217 11.45 11.01 -5.74
CA SER A 217 10.70 11.44 -4.55
C SER A 217 9.95 10.28 -3.87
N ARG A 218 10.00 10.23 -2.54
CA ARG A 218 9.29 9.27 -1.69
C ARG A 218 8.30 10.02 -0.82
N VAL A 219 7.01 9.74 -0.96
CA VAL A 219 5.95 10.42 -0.21
C VAL A 219 5.09 9.38 0.47
N HIS A 220 5.04 9.48 1.78
CA HIS A 220 4.34 8.58 2.68
C HIS A 220 3.13 9.29 3.26
N PHE A 221 1.98 8.65 3.19
CA PHE A 221 0.72 9.19 3.64
C PHE A 221 0.26 8.45 4.90
N HIS A 222 0.03 9.20 5.98
CA HIS A 222 -0.59 8.66 7.17
C HIS A 222 -2.05 8.23 6.92
N ALA A 223 -2.61 7.46 7.84
CA ALA A 223 -4.03 7.13 7.83
C ALA A 223 -4.91 8.40 7.73
N ASN A 224 -5.94 8.34 6.89
CA ASN A 224 -6.85 9.47 6.60
C ASN A 224 -6.18 10.72 6.01
N SER A 225 -5.04 10.56 5.32
CA SER A 225 -4.34 11.63 4.62
C SER A 225 -4.40 11.48 3.09
N GLY A 226 -3.95 12.49 2.35
CA GLY A 226 -3.95 12.48 0.90
C GLY A 226 -3.46 13.80 0.30
N LEU A 227 -3.58 13.94 -1.01
CA LEU A 227 -3.19 15.16 -1.74
C LEU A 227 -4.39 15.70 -2.52
N ILE A 228 -4.66 17.00 -2.42
CA ILE A 228 -5.72 17.68 -3.15
C ILE A 228 -5.10 18.70 -4.11
N VAL A 229 -5.38 18.54 -5.39
CA VAL A 229 -5.06 19.51 -6.43
C VAL A 229 -6.35 20.26 -6.75
N SER A 230 -6.47 21.44 -6.14
CA SER A 230 -7.67 22.27 -6.18
C SER A 230 -7.92 22.90 -7.55
N ASN A 231 -9.06 23.60 -7.70
CA ASN A 231 -9.36 24.42 -8.86
C ASN A 231 -8.18 25.36 -9.24
N ASN A 232 -7.84 25.44 -10.53
CA ASN A 232 -6.70 26.17 -11.09
C ASN A 232 -5.31 25.78 -10.53
N ALA A 233 -5.19 24.72 -9.73
CA ALA A 233 -3.91 24.18 -9.30
C ALA A 233 -3.45 23.06 -10.26
N SER A 234 -2.16 22.74 -10.20
CA SER A 234 -1.54 21.71 -11.04
C SER A 234 -0.66 20.77 -10.23
N ILE A 235 -0.54 19.52 -10.70
CA ILE A 235 0.47 18.55 -10.26
C ILE A 235 1.36 18.13 -11.43
N ASN A 236 2.68 18.18 -11.21
CA ASN A 236 3.68 17.62 -12.12
C ASN A 236 4.49 16.54 -11.41
N ILE A 237 4.33 15.29 -11.82
CA ILE A 237 5.16 14.18 -11.36
C ILE A 237 6.14 13.83 -12.46
N ASN A 238 7.42 14.11 -12.20
CA ASN A 238 8.54 13.99 -13.13
C ASN A 238 9.45 12.82 -12.73
N GLY A 239 8.86 11.65 -12.49
CA GLY A 239 9.62 10.43 -12.27
C GLY A 239 10.44 10.04 -13.51
N SER A 240 11.40 9.15 -13.34
CA SER A 240 12.06 8.48 -14.45
C SER A 240 12.25 6.99 -14.18
N LYS A 241 12.60 6.22 -15.21
CA LYS A 241 12.83 4.78 -15.10
C LYS A 241 13.85 4.46 -14.01
N SER A 242 13.47 3.57 -13.11
CA SER A 242 14.40 2.93 -12.17
C SER A 242 15.26 1.89 -12.89
N ASN A 243 16.58 1.95 -12.71
CA ASN A 243 17.53 1.04 -13.37
C ASN A 243 17.91 -0.18 -12.51
N SER A 244 17.70 -0.08 -11.19
CA SER A 244 17.95 -1.14 -10.21
C SER A 244 17.20 -0.82 -8.92
N ALA A 245 17.17 -1.74 -7.97
CA ALA A 245 16.65 -1.48 -6.62
C ALA A 245 17.46 -0.39 -5.88
N LEU A 246 18.69 -0.08 -6.31
CA LEU A 246 19.53 0.98 -5.75
C LEU A 246 19.42 2.30 -6.54
N SER A 247 18.72 2.30 -7.68
CA SER A 247 18.54 3.46 -8.55
C SER A 247 17.05 3.71 -8.74
N GLU A 248 16.48 4.20 -7.65
CA GLU A 248 15.08 4.40 -7.39
C GLU A 248 14.63 5.77 -7.93
N ASN A 249 14.37 5.83 -9.23
CA ASN A 249 14.08 7.07 -9.95
C ASN A 249 12.59 7.37 -10.13
N GLU A 250 11.73 6.37 -9.95
CA GLU A 250 10.29 6.59 -9.93
C GLU A 250 9.92 7.48 -8.73
N VAL A 251 8.82 8.21 -8.86
CA VAL A 251 8.17 8.83 -7.70
C VAL A 251 7.26 7.78 -7.08
N VAL A 252 7.33 7.60 -5.76
CA VAL A 252 6.54 6.59 -5.04
C VAL A 252 5.66 7.27 -4.00
N PHE A 253 4.37 6.98 -4.07
CA PHE A 253 3.34 7.37 -3.10
C PHE A 253 2.78 6.11 -2.41
N GLU A 254 2.98 6.00 -1.10
CA GLU A 254 2.50 4.85 -0.30
C GLU A 254 2.15 5.24 1.14
N GLY A 255 1.75 4.28 1.96
CA GLY A 255 1.51 4.51 3.39
C GLY A 255 2.80 4.84 4.16
N ASP A 256 2.68 5.43 5.34
CA ASP A 256 3.79 5.60 6.29
C ASP A 256 4.07 4.36 7.16
N ARG A 257 3.25 3.32 6.98
CA ARG A 257 3.40 1.98 7.57
C ARG A 257 4.33 1.12 6.71
N LEU A 258 5.63 1.21 7.01
CA LEU A 258 6.71 0.58 6.23
C LEU A 258 6.99 -0.87 6.62
N GLU A 259 6.14 -1.46 7.45
CA GLU A 259 6.31 -2.83 7.92
C GLU A 259 6.09 -3.81 6.76
N PRO A 260 6.88 -4.90 6.64
CA PRO A 260 6.73 -5.86 5.54
C PRO A 260 5.32 -6.48 5.45
N GLU A 261 4.66 -6.69 6.59
CA GLU A 261 3.30 -7.22 6.66
C GLU A 261 2.21 -6.23 6.21
N TYR A 262 2.56 -4.94 6.12
CA TYR A 262 1.69 -3.89 5.60
C TYR A 262 2.07 -3.45 4.17
N ALA A 263 3.17 -3.96 3.60
CA ALA A 263 3.68 -3.52 2.29
C ALA A 263 2.66 -3.57 1.15
N ASP A 264 1.70 -4.50 1.20
CA ASP A 264 0.66 -4.72 0.20
C ASP A 264 -0.77 -4.61 0.79
N VAL A 265 -0.93 -4.08 2.01
CA VAL A 265 -2.25 -3.95 2.65
C VAL A 265 -3.01 -2.75 2.06
N PRO A 266 -4.17 -2.94 1.42
CA PRO A 266 -4.90 -1.86 0.74
C PRO A 266 -5.60 -0.90 1.71
N GLY A 267 -5.77 0.37 1.31
CA GLY A 267 -6.57 1.36 2.05
C GLY A 267 -5.88 1.99 3.25
N GLN A 268 -4.55 2.07 3.25
CA GLN A 268 -3.77 2.69 4.33
C GLN A 268 -3.90 4.22 4.36
N TRP A 269 -4.17 4.84 3.21
CA TRP A 269 -4.35 6.28 3.07
C TRP A 269 -5.45 6.61 2.05
N GLY A 270 -5.77 7.89 1.88
CA GLY A 270 -6.92 8.36 1.11
C GLY A 270 -6.74 8.26 -0.40
N THR A 271 -6.31 9.35 -1.02
CA THR A 271 -6.22 9.49 -2.48
C THR A 271 -5.35 10.67 -2.90
N ILE A 272 -4.88 10.64 -4.15
CA ILE A 272 -4.53 11.87 -4.88
C ILE A 272 -5.78 12.35 -5.61
N TRP A 273 -6.30 13.51 -5.24
CA TRP A 273 -7.54 14.05 -5.76
C TRP A 273 -7.28 15.26 -6.65
N LEU A 274 -7.48 15.07 -7.95
CA LEU A 274 -7.55 16.15 -8.92
C LEU A 274 -9.00 16.62 -8.98
N THR A 275 -9.30 17.70 -8.24
CA THR A 275 -10.68 18.18 -8.09
C THR A 275 -11.15 18.89 -9.35
N ASN A 276 -12.45 19.19 -9.37
CA ASN A 276 -13.07 20.03 -10.38
C ASN A 276 -12.26 21.31 -10.65
N GLY A 277 -11.94 21.55 -11.92
CA GLY A 277 -11.19 22.72 -12.37
C GLY A 277 -9.67 22.67 -12.14
N SER A 278 -9.12 21.56 -11.63
CA SER A 278 -7.66 21.36 -11.68
C SER A 278 -7.19 21.33 -13.14
N THR A 279 -5.97 21.81 -13.39
CA THR A 279 -5.48 22.12 -14.75
C THR A 279 -4.05 21.67 -14.95
N ASN A 280 -3.67 21.37 -16.20
CA ASN A 280 -2.28 21.08 -16.60
C ASN A 280 -1.59 20.00 -15.76
N ASN A 281 -2.33 18.94 -15.41
CA ASN A 281 -1.82 17.85 -14.59
C ASN A 281 -1.03 16.86 -15.46
N ILE A 282 0.22 16.59 -15.08
CA ILE A 282 1.15 15.71 -15.79
C ILE A 282 1.71 14.68 -14.81
N ILE A 283 1.54 13.41 -15.13
CA ILE A 283 2.02 12.30 -14.32
C ILE A 283 2.91 11.41 -15.20
N ASN A 284 4.16 11.22 -14.80
CA ASN A 284 5.08 10.30 -15.46
C ASN A 284 5.92 9.52 -14.44
N HIS A 285 6.05 8.20 -14.61
CA HIS A 285 6.84 7.33 -13.73
C HIS A 285 6.48 7.47 -12.25
N LEU A 286 5.17 7.38 -11.99
CA LEU A 286 4.59 7.33 -10.65
C LEU A 286 4.27 5.88 -10.29
N THR A 287 4.58 5.50 -9.05
CA THR A 287 4.10 4.27 -8.43
C THR A 287 3.24 4.63 -7.22
N ILE A 288 2.00 4.20 -7.21
CA ILE A 288 1.04 4.39 -6.11
C ILE A 288 0.77 3.02 -5.48
N LYS A 289 0.85 2.94 -4.15
CA LYS A 289 0.52 1.71 -3.41
C LYS A 289 -0.46 1.99 -2.28
N ASN A 290 -1.31 1.01 -2.00
CA ASN A 290 -2.07 0.90 -0.75
C ASN A 290 -3.07 2.05 -0.47
N ALA A 291 -3.46 2.81 -1.50
CA ALA A 291 -4.42 3.89 -1.35
C ALA A 291 -5.86 3.35 -1.18
N THR A 292 -6.78 4.20 -0.74
CA THR A 292 -8.22 3.89 -0.84
C THR A 292 -8.67 4.04 -2.28
N ILE A 293 -8.34 5.18 -2.88
CA ILE A 293 -8.41 5.42 -4.32
C ILE A 293 -7.02 5.89 -4.75
N GLY A 294 -6.41 5.27 -5.76
CA GLY A 294 -5.09 5.71 -6.21
C GLY A 294 -5.13 7.13 -6.77
N LEU A 295 -5.89 7.32 -7.85
CA LEU A 295 -6.18 8.64 -8.45
C LEU A 295 -7.68 8.88 -8.52
N LEU A 296 -8.16 9.95 -7.90
CA LEU A 296 -9.51 10.47 -8.08
C LEU A 296 -9.43 11.71 -8.97
N ILE A 297 -9.97 11.62 -10.19
CA ILE A 297 -9.91 12.70 -11.18
C ILE A 297 -11.33 13.13 -11.53
N GLN A 298 -11.72 14.33 -11.10
CA GLN A 298 -13.09 14.82 -11.27
C GLN A 298 -13.10 16.11 -12.06
N ASN A 299 -13.86 16.15 -13.16
CA ASN A 299 -14.20 17.34 -13.93
C ASN A 299 -13.04 18.35 -14.07
N ASN A 300 -11.93 17.94 -14.69
CA ASN A 300 -10.84 18.88 -14.98
C ASN A 300 -11.35 20.08 -15.78
N ASP A 301 -10.57 21.16 -15.84
CA ASP A 301 -10.91 22.41 -16.55
C ASP A 301 -11.11 22.24 -18.08
N GLY A 302 -11.15 21.00 -18.58
CA GLY A 302 -11.20 20.64 -19.99
C GLY A 302 -9.83 20.29 -20.56
N THR A 303 -8.74 20.49 -19.82
CA THR A 303 -7.39 20.01 -20.19
C THR A 303 -7.26 18.50 -20.01
N THR A 304 -6.54 17.84 -20.91
CA THR A 304 -6.31 16.40 -20.83
C THR A 304 -5.20 16.11 -19.83
N VAL A 305 -5.49 15.29 -18.81
CA VAL A 305 -4.48 14.76 -17.88
C VAL A 305 -3.64 13.73 -18.62
N SER A 306 -2.32 13.95 -18.65
CA SER A 306 -1.38 12.99 -19.24
C SER A 306 -0.84 12.07 -18.15
N ILE A 307 -1.06 10.76 -18.28
CA ILE A 307 -0.55 9.74 -17.34
C ILE A 307 0.30 8.74 -18.11
N LYS A 308 1.61 8.67 -17.79
CA LYS A 308 2.56 7.84 -18.53
C LYS A 308 3.42 6.99 -17.61
N ASN A 309 3.66 5.75 -18.00
CA ASN A 309 4.58 4.83 -17.32
C ASN A 309 4.26 4.72 -15.81
N THR A 310 2.98 4.62 -15.47
CA THR A 310 2.50 4.71 -14.08
C THR A 310 1.97 3.37 -13.60
N GLN A 311 2.27 3.06 -12.36
CA GLN A 311 1.91 1.82 -11.68
C GLN A 311 1.00 2.14 -10.49
N ILE A 312 -0.11 1.42 -10.35
CA ILE A 312 -1.06 1.61 -9.23
C ILE A 312 -1.43 0.24 -8.69
N TYR A 313 -1.14 0.02 -7.40
CA TYR A 313 -1.25 -1.29 -6.78
C TYR A 313 -2.05 -1.24 -5.48
N ASP A 314 -2.83 -2.30 -5.26
CA ASP A 314 -3.48 -2.63 -3.99
C ASP A 314 -4.35 -1.48 -3.46
N SER A 315 -5.32 -1.04 -4.27
CA SER A 315 -6.26 0.00 -3.84
C SER A 315 -7.50 -0.61 -3.16
N SER A 316 -7.97 -0.08 -2.04
CA SER A 316 -9.16 -0.69 -1.38
C SER A 316 -10.47 -0.48 -2.14
N ASN A 317 -10.58 0.60 -2.94
CA ASN A 317 -11.73 0.86 -3.81
C ASN A 317 -11.35 0.86 -5.29
N TYR A 318 -10.60 1.87 -5.75
CA TYR A 318 -10.29 2.05 -7.17
C TYR A 318 -8.81 2.35 -7.39
N GLY A 319 -8.21 1.79 -8.44
CA GLY A 319 -6.89 2.25 -8.87
C GLY A 319 -6.97 3.66 -9.43
N ILE A 320 -7.81 3.86 -10.45
CA ILE A 320 -8.20 5.18 -10.94
C ILE A 320 -9.73 5.27 -10.95
N LEU A 321 -10.28 6.29 -10.29
CA LEU A 321 -11.65 6.73 -10.45
C LEU A 321 -11.67 8.07 -11.19
N ALA A 322 -12.07 8.03 -12.45
CA ALA A 322 -12.22 9.19 -13.31
C ALA A 322 -13.70 9.51 -13.50
N GLN A 323 -14.10 10.74 -13.20
CA GLN A 323 -15.49 11.21 -13.29
C GLN A 323 -15.55 12.48 -14.14
N THR A 324 -16.26 12.44 -15.26
CA THR A 324 -16.29 13.52 -16.27
C THR A 324 -14.90 14.03 -16.69
N ALA A 325 -13.86 13.21 -16.54
CA ALA A 325 -12.48 13.64 -16.75
C ALA A 325 -12.04 13.48 -18.20
N LYS A 326 -10.88 14.07 -18.52
CA LYS A 326 -10.15 13.83 -19.76
C LYS A 326 -8.77 13.24 -19.49
N ILE A 327 -8.50 12.04 -19.98
CA ILE A 327 -7.23 11.32 -19.71
C ILE A 327 -6.64 10.79 -21.01
N ASN A 328 -5.34 11.03 -21.21
CA ASN A 328 -4.51 10.30 -22.16
C ASN A 328 -3.48 9.47 -21.39
N GLY A 329 -3.69 8.15 -21.36
CA GLY A 329 -2.89 7.18 -20.64
C GLY A 329 -2.00 6.33 -21.54
N GLU A 330 -0.73 6.17 -21.17
CA GLU A 330 0.27 5.41 -21.92
C GLU A 330 1.08 4.54 -20.96
N ASN A 331 1.24 3.24 -21.24
CA ASN A 331 2.00 2.33 -20.37
C ASN A 331 1.53 2.38 -18.90
N ILE A 332 0.22 2.33 -18.66
CA ILE A 332 -0.32 2.28 -17.29
C ILE A 332 -0.49 0.82 -16.87
N VAL A 333 -0.12 0.51 -15.64
CA VAL A 333 -0.35 -0.79 -15.00
C VAL A 333 -1.17 -0.57 -13.74
N ILE A 334 -2.30 -1.25 -13.64
CA ILE A 334 -3.08 -1.28 -12.40
C ILE A 334 -3.32 -2.74 -12.02
N ASN A 335 -2.99 -3.07 -10.77
CA ASN A 335 -3.25 -4.40 -10.22
C ASN A 335 -3.98 -4.30 -8.88
N SER A 336 -5.09 -5.03 -8.78
CA SER A 336 -5.89 -5.23 -7.58
C SER A 336 -6.57 -3.96 -7.04
N ALA A 337 -7.90 -3.92 -7.16
CA ALA A 337 -8.72 -2.88 -6.56
C ALA A 337 -10.08 -3.44 -6.11
N GLY A 338 -10.59 -3.01 -4.96
CA GLY A 338 -11.82 -3.59 -4.38
C GLY A 338 -13.08 -3.48 -5.23
N LEU A 339 -13.17 -2.46 -6.08
CA LEU A 339 -14.31 -2.20 -6.97
C LEU A 339 -13.88 -2.24 -8.43
N ALA A 340 -12.93 -1.39 -8.85
CA ALA A 340 -12.37 -1.49 -10.20
C ALA A 340 -10.93 -0.98 -10.30
N SER A 341 -10.11 -1.63 -11.13
CA SER A 341 -8.76 -1.14 -11.40
C SER A 341 -8.82 0.22 -12.10
N LEU A 342 -9.65 0.35 -13.13
CA LEU A 342 -9.98 1.62 -13.77
C LEU A 342 -11.49 1.80 -13.84
N SER A 343 -11.98 2.93 -13.34
CA SER A 343 -13.37 3.36 -13.52
C SER A 343 -13.43 4.69 -14.25
N CYS A 344 -14.03 4.67 -15.45
CA CYS A 344 -14.37 5.84 -16.26
C CYS A 344 -15.87 6.11 -16.09
N SER A 345 -16.23 6.81 -15.02
CA SER A 345 -17.61 7.01 -14.60
C SER A 345 -18.13 8.38 -15.01
N TYR A 346 -19.45 8.50 -15.12
CA TYR A 346 -20.17 9.74 -15.33
C TYR A 346 -19.71 10.51 -16.58
N GLY A 347 -19.40 9.80 -17.67
CA GLY A 347 -19.00 10.40 -18.94
C GLY A 347 -17.53 10.81 -18.96
N GLY A 348 -17.14 11.63 -19.95
CA GLY A 348 -15.76 12.11 -20.11
C GLY A 348 -15.13 11.77 -21.46
N ASN A 349 -13.79 11.76 -21.48
CA ASN A 349 -12.97 11.52 -22.66
C ASN A 349 -11.69 10.77 -22.29
N TYR A 350 -11.58 9.52 -22.71
CA TYR A 350 -10.52 8.63 -22.26
C TYR A 350 -9.83 7.96 -23.43
N LYS A 351 -8.50 7.98 -23.43
CA LYS A 351 -7.67 7.20 -24.35
C LYS A 351 -6.57 6.50 -23.57
N PHE A 352 -6.49 5.19 -23.70
CA PHE A 352 -5.43 4.37 -23.12
C PHE A 352 -4.74 3.58 -24.22
N SER A 353 -3.41 3.64 -24.25
CA SER A 353 -2.59 2.88 -25.19
C SER A 353 -1.55 2.06 -24.43
N HIS A 354 -1.37 0.80 -24.84
CA HIS A 354 -0.41 -0.13 -24.23
C HIS A 354 -0.51 -0.17 -22.70
N SER A 355 -1.73 -0.33 -22.17
CA SER A 355 -1.97 -0.37 -20.72
C SER A 355 -2.50 -1.73 -20.28
N THR A 356 -2.15 -2.14 -19.07
CA THR A 356 -2.58 -3.40 -18.45
C THR A 356 -3.45 -3.09 -17.23
N PHE A 357 -4.74 -3.39 -17.34
CA PHE A 357 -5.69 -3.31 -16.24
C PHE A 357 -6.01 -4.73 -15.80
N ASN A 358 -5.53 -5.10 -14.62
CA ASN A 358 -5.72 -6.43 -14.05
C ASN A 358 -6.39 -6.31 -12.68
N ASN A 359 -7.34 -7.19 -12.36
CA ASN A 359 -7.95 -7.18 -11.04
C ASN A 359 -8.21 -8.58 -10.50
N ASN A 360 -7.64 -8.87 -9.34
CA ASN A 360 -7.73 -10.18 -8.67
C ASN A 360 -8.23 -10.03 -7.24
N TRP A 361 -8.88 -8.91 -6.94
CA TRP A 361 -9.51 -8.69 -5.66
C TRP A 361 -10.53 -9.80 -5.39
N ASN A 362 -10.56 -10.33 -4.16
CA ASN A 362 -11.42 -11.44 -3.80
C ASN A 362 -12.87 -10.99 -3.53
N SER A 363 -13.52 -10.42 -4.55
CA SER A 363 -14.94 -10.10 -4.56
C SER A 363 -15.49 -10.29 -5.97
N SER A 364 -16.64 -10.94 -6.12
CA SER A 364 -17.29 -11.11 -7.42
C SER A 364 -17.92 -9.84 -7.99
N SER A 365 -17.96 -8.75 -7.21
CA SER A 365 -18.45 -7.44 -7.66
C SER A 365 -17.38 -6.59 -8.34
N GLN A 366 -16.12 -7.01 -8.28
CA GLN A 366 -15.00 -6.27 -8.87
C GLN A 366 -14.98 -6.42 -10.40
N VAL A 367 -14.45 -5.43 -11.10
CA VAL A 367 -14.02 -5.57 -12.50
C VAL A 367 -12.63 -4.95 -12.74
N ALA A 368 -11.93 -5.32 -13.81
CA ALA A 368 -10.72 -4.59 -14.20
C ALA A 368 -11.04 -3.19 -14.75
N VAL A 369 -12.04 -3.08 -15.63
CA VAL A 369 -12.45 -1.80 -16.23
C VAL A 369 -13.96 -1.61 -16.12
N SER A 370 -14.40 -0.49 -15.57
CA SER A 370 -15.81 -0.05 -15.60
C SER A 370 -15.95 1.28 -16.35
N ILE A 371 -16.98 1.39 -17.18
CA ILE A 371 -17.29 2.58 -17.97
C ILE A 371 -18.79 2.87 -17.86
N ASP A 372 -19.12 4.09 -17.44
CA ASP A 372 -20.50 4.56 -17.39
C ASP A 372 -20.63 6.04 -17.77
N ASN A 373 -21.87 6.48 -18.03
CA ASN A 373 -22.18 7.86 -18.38
C ASN A 373 -23.21 8.52 -17.44
N PHE A 374 -23.40 7.98 -16.24
CA PHE A 374 -24.44 8.46 -15.34
C PHE A 374 -24.10 8.20 -13.87
N ILE A 375 -24.58 9.08 -13.01
CA ILE A 375 -24.64 8.85 -11.57
C ILE A 375 -26.09 9.00 -11.17
N THR A 376 -26.67 7.92 -10.61
CA THR A 376 -28.07 7.93 -10.18
C THR A 376 -28.30 9.08 -9.18
N ALA A 377 -29.35 9.86 -9.40
CA ALA A 377 -29.70 11.05 -8.61
C ALA A 377 -28.72 12.24 -8.68
N ALA A 378 -27.69 12.20 -9.52
CA ALA A 378 -26.90 13.40 -9.83
C ALA A 378 -27.71 14.42 -10.65
N VAL A 379 -27.28 15.68 -10.66
CA VAL A 379 -27.89 16.74 -11.46
C VAL A 379 -26.82 17.40 -12.35
N PRO A 380 -26.89 17.24 -13.69
CA PRO A 380 -27.76 16.32 -14.42
C PRO A 380 -27.46 14.85 -14.10
N GLU A 381 -28.37 13.91 -14.37
CA GLU A 381 -28.10 12.50 -14.03
C GLU A 381 -27.10 11.84 -15.00
N VAL A 382 -27.06 12.33 -16.24
CA VAL A 382 -26.25 11.81 -17.33
C VAL A 382 -25.28 12.87 -17.85
N LYS A 383 -24.15 12.40 -18.38
CA LYS A 383 -23.12 13.22 -19.02
C LYS A 383 -22.60 12.49 -20.25
N ASP A 384 -22.14 13.22 -21.27
CA ASP A 384 -21.61 12.58 -22.47
C ASP A 384 -20.30 11.86 -22.18
N LEU A 385 -20.24 10.57 -22.51
CA LEU A 385 -18.98 9.87 -22.76
C LEU A 385 -18.63 10.06 -24.23
N THR A 386 -17.77 11.04 -24.48
CA THR A 386 -17.39 11.47 -25.84
C THR A 386 -16.34 10.56 -26.48
N GLN A 387 -15.55 9.86 -25.66
CA GLN A 387 -14.56 8.87 -26.09
C GLN A 387 -14.19 7.97 -24.92
N ALA A 388 -14.09 6.67 -25.16
CA ALA A 388 -13.37 5.71 -24.33
C ALA A 388 -12.65 4.71 -25.23
N THR A 389 -11.41 5.01 -25.60
CA THR A 389 -10.63 4.21 -26.55
C THR A 389 -9.48 3.49 -25.86
N PHE A 390 -9.42 2.16 -26.03
CA PHE A 390 -8.36 1.30 -25.51
C PHE A 390 -7.63 0.66 -26.67
N ASN A 391 -6.33 0.95 -26.81
CA ASN A 391 -5.51 0.45 -27.91
C ASN A 391 -4.37 -0.41 -27.38
N ASN A 392 -4.17 -1.61 -27.94
CA ASN A 392 -3.10 -2.52 -27.54
C ASN A 392 -3.12 -2.82 -26.02
N CYS A 393 -4.30 -2.92 -25.40
CA CYS A 393 -4.46 -3.08 -23.95
C CYS A 393 -4.68 -4.54 -23.52
N ILE A 394 -4.40 -4.81 -22.24
CA ILE A 394 -4.84 -6.04 -21.56
C ILE A 394 -5.87 -5.64 -20.50
N ILE A 395 -7.04 -6.27 -20.52
CA ILE A 395 -8.11 -6.13 -19.52
C ILE A 395 -8.43 -7.53 -18.99
N TYR A 396 -7.97 -7.83 -17.79
CA TYR A 396 -7.98 -9.22 -17.29
C TYR A 396 -8.18 -9.27 -15.78
N GLY A 397 -8.37 -10.48 -15.25
CA GLY A 397 -8.57 -10.66 -13.82
C GLY A 397 -9.02 -12.06 -13.44
N SER A 398 -9.45 -12.19 -12.19
CA SER A 398 -9.79 -13.48 -11.59
C SER A 398 -11.20 -13.97 -11.97
N TYR A 399 -12.14 -13.07 -12.29
CA TYR A 399 -13.54 -13.40 -12.58
C TYR A 399 -13.81 -13.51 -14.07
N SER A 400 -15.04 -13.89 -14.44
CA SER A 400 -15.42 -14.09 -15.84
C SER A 400 -15.59 -12.77 -16.59
N ASN A 401 -16.09 -11.72 -15.94
CA ASN A 401 -16.41 -10.43 -16.56
C ASN A 401 -15.48 -9.35 -15.99
N GLU A 402 -14.45 -8.97 -16.73
CA GLU A 402 -13.47 -7.96 -16.29
C GLU A 402 -13.68 -6.60 -16.96
N LEU A 403 -14.73 -6.48 -17.77
CA LEU A 403 -15.16 -5.24 -18.40
C LEU A 403 -16.63 -4.98 -18.03
N SER A 404 -16.96 -3.77 -17.61
CA SER A 404 -18.34 -3.35 -17.36
C SER A 404 -18.64 -2.09 -18.15
N LEU A 405 -19.68 -2.16 -18.98
CA LEU A 405 -20.27 -1.05 -19.73
C LEU A 405 -21.68 -0.85 -19.23
N SER A 406 -21.98 0.36 -18.74
CA SER A 406 -23.30 0.71 -18.22
C SER A 406 -23.71 2.09 -18.74
N LYS A 407 -24.76 2.16 -19.55
CA LYS A 407 -25.11 3.38 -20.28
C LYS A 407 -26.57 3.80 -20.09
N LYS A 408 -26.81 5.11 -20.08
CA LYS A 408 -28.11 5.74 -20.31
C LYS A 408 -28.14 6.35 -21.70
N THR A 409 -29.17 6.03 -22.48
CA THR A 409 -29.30 6.40 -23.90
C THR A 409 -29.61 7.88 -24.13
N THR A 410 -29.91 8.64 -23.07
CA THR A 410 -30.18 10.08 -23.12
C THR A 410 -28.91 10.94 -23.21
N ALA A 411 -27.72 10.33 -23.17
CA ALA A 411 -26.43 10.96 -23.42
C ALA A 411 -25.55 10.06 -24.29
N THR A 412 -24.52 10.65 -24.89
CA THR A 412 -23.54 9.95 -25.74
C THR A 412 -22.80 8.89 -24.94
N PHE A 413 -22.57 7.73 -25.57
CA PHE A 413 -21.77 6.63 -25.02
C PHE A 413 -20.82 6.07 -26.07
N ALA A 414 -19.76 6.83 -26.40
CA ALA A 414 -18.80 6.47 -27.43
C ALA A 414 -17.59 5.74 -26.85
N TYR A 415 -17.36 4.50 -27.28
CA TYR A 415 -16.25 3.66 -26.82
C TYR A 415 -15.66 2.81 -27.95
N GLN A 416 -14.42 2.35 -27.79
CA GLN A 416 -13.76 1.45 -28.74
C GLN A 416 -12.62 0.68 -28.07
N PHE A 417 -12.51 -0.61 -28.38
CA PHE A 417 -11.41 -1.49 -27.98
C PHE A 417 -10.72 -2.02 -29.23
N ASN A 418 -9.45 -1.69 -29.39
CA ASN A 418 -8.64 -2.06 -30.56
C ASN A 418 -7.44 -2.88 -30.11
N ASN A 419 -7.30 -4.09 -30.65
CA ASN A 419 -6.23 -5.01 -30.34
C ASN A 419 -6.11 -5.22 -28.83
N CYS A 420 -7.17 -5.72 -28.19
CA CYS A 420 -7.18 -5.94 -26.74
C CYS A 420 -7.23 -7.43 -26.41
N LEU A 421 -6.54 -7.82 -25.34
CA LEU A 421 -6.76 -9.09 -24.66
C LEU A 421 -7.77 -8.86 -23.55
N ILE A 422 -8.95 -9.46 -23.64
CA ILE A 422 -10.07 -9.22 -22.71
C ILE A 422 -10.53 -10.53 -22.09
N LYS A 423 -10.77 -10.54 -20.78
CA LYS A 423 -11.51 -11.60 -20.10
C LYS A 423 -12.98 -11.21 -19.95
N TYR A 424 -13.85 -11.98 -20.59
CA TYR A 424 -15.29 -11.75 -20.55
C TYR A 424 -16.04 -13.07 -20.78
N ASP A 425 -17.20 -13.27 -20.15
CA ASP A 425 -18.04 -14.44 -20.42
C ASP A 425 -18.42 -14.54 -21.91
N ALA A 426 -17.84 -15.52 -22.59
CA ALA A 426 -18.05 -15.75 -24.02
C ALA A 426 -19.49 -16.19 -24.36
N THR A 427 -20.30 -16.55 -23.36
CA THR A 427 -21.70 -16.95 -23.53
C THR A 427 -22.69 -15.78 -23.37
N THR A 428 -22.19 -14.57 -23.11
CA THR A 428 -23.03 -13.38 -22.94
C THR A 428 -23.96 -13.14 -24.14
N THR A 429 -25.22 -12.86 -23.86
CA THR A 429 -26.20 -12.41 -24.85
C THR A 429 -26.39 -10.90 -24.82
N ASN A 430 -25.59 -10.18 -24.04
CA ASN A 430 -25.71 -8.73 -23.93
C ASN A 430 -25.22 -8.05 -25.22
N PRO A 431 -26.04 -7.22 -25.88
CA PRO A 431 -25.70 -6.59 -27.16
C PRO A 431 -24.54 -5.60 -27.08
N ASP A 432 -24.13 -5.16 -25.89
CA ASP A 432 -22.98 -4.27 -25.73
C ASP A 432 -21.63 -5.01 -25.78
N TYR A 433 -21.61 -6.35 -25.73
CA TYR A 433 -20.40 -7.17 -25.63
C TYR A 433 -20.22 -8.10 -26.84
N GLN A 434 -20.45 -7.56 -28.04
CA GLN A 434 -20.39 -8.30 -29.30
C GLN A 434 -18.98 -8.28 -29.91
N PHE A 435 -17.99 -8.83 -29.19
CA PHE A 435 -16.56 -8.72 -29.50
C PHE A 435 -16.14 -9.22 -30.90
N ALA A 436 -16.89 -10.18 -31.48
CA ALA A 436 -16.57 -10.77 -32.79
C ALA A 436 -17.36 -10.16 -33.95
N THR A 437 -18.49 -9.51 -33.68
CA THR A 437 -19.47 -9.10 -34.71
C THR A 437 -19.76 -7.61 -34.73
N ASP A 438 -19.21 -6.84 -33.79
CA ASP A 438 -19.34 -5.39 -33.76
C ASP A 438 -17.96 -4.71 -33.97
N PRO A 439 -17.52 -4.55 -35.23
CA PRO A 439 -16.23 -3.95 -35.55
C PRO A 439 -16.16 -2.44 -35.28
N ALA A 440 -17.29 -1.78 -35.01
CA ALA A 440 -17.28 -0.36 -34.66
C ALA A 440 -16.73 -0.15 -33.25
N HIS A 441 -17.07 -1.04 -32.33
CA HIS A 441 -16.64 -0.98 -30.92
C HIS A 441 -15.50 -1.94 -30.59
N TYR A 442 -15.35 -3.05 -31.32
CA TYR A 442 -14.39 -4.11 -31.03
C TYR A 442 -13.61 -4.52 -32.27
N SER A 443 -12.31 -4.24 -32.29
CA SER A 443 -11.41 -4.60 -33.38
C SER A 443 -10.28 -5.48 -32.89
N ALA A 444 -10.08 -6.63 -33.54
CA ALA A 444 -9.00 -7.58 -33.23
C ALA A 444 -8.90 -7.97 -31.74
N ILE A 445 -10.04 -8.33 -31.13
CA ILE A 445 -10.09 -8.75 -29.73
C ILE A 445 -9.65 -10.20 -29.58
N ILE A 446 -8.79 -10.45 -28.59
CA ILE A 446 -8.43 -11.79 -28.12
C ILE A 446 -9.21 -12.03 -26.84
N LEU A 447 -10.06 -13.05 -26.81
CA LEU A 447 -10.90 -13.36 -25.65
C LEU A 447 -10.36 -14.55 -24.84
N ASN A 448 -10.36 -14.40 -23.52
CA ASN A 448 -10.21 -15.48 -22.54
C ASN A 448 -8.93 -16.33 -22.64
N LEU A 449 -7.92 -15.85 -23.35
CA LEU A 449 -6.60 -16.47 -23.34
C LEU A 449 -5.73 -15.88 -22.23
N SER A 450 -4.86 -16.70 -21.64
CA SER A 450 -4.08 -16.29 -20.49
C SER A 450 -3.00 -15.26 -20.87
N PRO A 451 -2.89 -14.14 -20.15
CA PRO A 451 -1.78 -13.20 -20.31
C PRO A 451 -0.46 -13.74 -19.74
N LYS A 452 -0.47 -14.84 -18.97
CA LYS A 452 0.73 -15.48 -18.39
C LYS A 452 1.61 -14.50 -17.61
N PHE A 453 1.00 -13.70 -16.73
CA PHE A 453 1.72 -12.77 -15.87
C PHE A 453 2.74 -13.50 -14.97
N TYR A 454 3.91 -12.89 -14.74
CA TYR A 454 4.99 -13.49 -13.95
C TYR A 454 4.57 -13.85 -12.53
N ASN A 455 4.08 -12.87 -11.77
CA ASN A 455 3.55 -13.11 -10.42
C ASN A 455 2.56 -12.00 -10.03
N ILE A 456 1.27 -12.31 -10.14
CA ILE A 456 0.17 -11.38 -9.88
C ILE A 456 0.14 -10.95 -8.40
N ASN A 457 0.44 -11.85 -7.48
CA ASN A 457 0.38 -11.59 -6.03
C ASN A 457 1.48 -10.65 -5.55
N LEU A 458 2.52 -10.42 -6.37
CA LEU A 458 3.61 -9.49 -6.09
C LEU A 458 3.57 -8.27 -7.03
N ASN A 459 2.41 -7.99 -7.65
CA ASN A 459 2.23 -6.90 -8.60
C ASN A 459 3.15 -6.98 -9.85
N LYS A 460 3.67 -8.18 -10.19
CA LYS A 460 4.56 -8.38 -11.34
C LYS A 460 3.77 -8.86 -12.55
N LEU A 461 3.18 -7.91 -13.29
CA LEU A 461 2.36 -8.16 -14.48
C LEU A 461 3.16 -8.25 -15.79
N ASN A 462 4.47 -8.52 -15.70
CA ASN A 462 5.32 -8.85 -16.85
C ASN A 462 4.79 -10.09 -17.57
N ILE A 463 5.02 -10.15 -18.89
CA ILE A 463 4.66 -11.29 -19.74
C ILE A 463 5.91 -11.90 -20.38
N ASP A 464 5.81 -13.16 -20.81
CA ASP A 464 6.83 -13.83 -21.63
C ASP A 464 6.28 -14.18 -23.02
N ALA A 465 7.10 -14.84 -23.85
CA ALA A 465 6.73 -15.22 -25.21
C ALA A 465 5.62 -16.29 -25.31
N THR A 466 5.21 -16.91 -24.19
CA THR A 466 4.10 -17.88 -24.15
C THR A 466 2.75 -17.21 -23.87
N SER A 467 2.76 -15.92 -23.55
CA SER A 467 1.57 -15.11 -23.34
C SER A 467 0.72 -14.98 -24.59
N ALA A 468 -0.61 -14.96 -24.43
CA ALA A 468 -1.51 -14.62 -25.52
C ALA A 468 -1.38 -13.16 -25.99
N ALA A 469 -0.74 -12.30 -25.21
CA ALA A 469 -0.45 -10.90 -25.57
C ALA A 469 0.78 -10.74 -26.47
N PHE A 470 1.60 -11.79 -26.63
CA PHE A 470 2.86 -11.75 -27.37
C PHE A 470 2.66 -11.44 -28.87
N ALA A 471 3.25 -10.35 -29.33
CA ALA A 471 3.25 -9.86 -30.71
C ALA A 471 1.85 -9.75 -31.37
N LYS A 472 0.85 -9.30 -30.60
CA LYS A 472 -0.55 -9.15 -31.05
C LYS A 472 -1.03 -7.70 -31.20
N GLY A 473 -0.19 -6.73 -30.85
CA GLY A 473 -0.50 -5.31 -30.96
C GLY A 473 -0.45 -4.79 -32.38
N ASN A 474 -1.17 -3.69 -32.61
CA ASN A 474 -1.17 -2.96 -33.87
C ASN A 474 -0.13 -1.84 -33.83
N THR A 475 0.70 -1.76 -34.86
CA THR A 475 1.78 -0.78 -34.99
C THR A 475 1.28 0.66 -35.12
N ALA A 476 0.03 0.87 -35.56
CA ALA A 476 -0.60 2.18 -35.63
C ALA A 476 -0.75 2.87 -34.26
N TYR A 477 -0.74 2.09 -33.18
CA TYR A 477 -0.87 2.58 -31.79
C TYR A 477 0.41 2.36 -30.98
N SER A 478 1.54 2.10 -31.66
CA SER A 478 2.79 1.74 -31.01
C SER A 478 3.34 2.88 -30.15
N ILE A 479 3.79 2.52 -28.95
CA ILE A 479 4.60 3.36 -28.08
C ILE A 479 6.01 2.75 -28.08
N PRO A 480 7.08 3.49 -28.42
CA PRO A 480 8.39 2.89 -28.70
C PRO A 480 8.98 2.09 -27.53
N LEU A 481 8.73 2.53 -26.30
CA LEU A 481 9.24 1.93 -25.08
C LEU A 481 8.08 1.39 -24.23
N ASP A 482 8.31 0.26 -23.57
CA ASP A 482 7.42 -0.26 -22.53
C ASP A 482 7.59 0.50 -21.20
N ILE A 483 6.80 0.15 -20.18
CA ILE A 483 6.86 0.80 -18.85
C ILE A 483 8.23 0.67 -18.17
N LEU A 484 8.99 -0.39 -18.49
CA LEU A 484 10.34 -0.64 -17.99
C LEU A 484 11.42 -0.06 -18.91
N GLY A 485 11.05 0.75 -19.91
CA GLY A 485 11.95 1.37 -20.88
C GLY A 485 12.64 0.40 -21.85
N ASN A 486 12.06 -0.77 -22.10
CA ASN A 486 12.50 -1.70 -23.14
C ASN A 486 11.88 -1.31 -24.48
N THR A 487 12.66 -1.36 -25.56
CA THR A 487 12.14 -1.16 -26.92
C THR A 487 11.14 -2.24 -27.28
N ARG A 488 9.98 -1.84 -27.80
CA ARG A 488 8.96 -2.79 -28.25
C ARG A 488 9.35 -3.47 -29.57
N THR A 489 8.92 -4.71 -29.72
CA THR A 489 9.05 -5.46 -30.97
C THR A 489 7.96 -5.06 -31.99
N THR A 490 8.06 -5.57 -33.21
CA THR A 490 7.06 -5.35 -34.27
C THR A 490 6.60 -6.69 -34.82
N PRO A 491 5.30 -7.05 -34.71
CA PRO A 491 4.24 -6.32 -34.01
C PRO A 491 4.51 -6.20 -32.50
N PRO A 492 4.10 -5.11 -31.83
CA PRO A 492 4.33 -4.94 -30.41
C PRO A 492 3.47 -5.91 -29.58
N ASP A 493 3.86 -6.17 -28.34
CA ASP A 493 3.01 -6.91 -27.40
C ASP A 493 1.85 -6.05 -26.92
N LEU A 494 0.75 -6.71 -26.51
CA LEU A 494 -0.35 -6.05 -25.81
C LEU A 494 0.05 -5.72 -24.37
N GLY A 495 -0.53 -4.66 -23.83
CA GLY A 495 -0.30 -4.19 -22.47
C GLY A 495 0.97 -3.37 -22.29
N ALA A 496 1.28 -3.06 -21.03
CA ALA A 496 2.32 -2.11 -20.65
C ALA A 496 3.75 -2.63 -20.70
N TYR A 497 3.93 -3.95 -20.82
CA TYR A 497 5.25 -4.59 -20.82
C TYR A 497 5.60 -5.12 -22.21
N GLN A 498 6.87 -5.03 -22.57
CA GLN A 498 7.48 -5.83 -23.62
C GLN A 498 7.84 -7.18 -23.02
N ASN A 499 7.50 -8.26 -23.72
CA ASN A 499 7.78 -9.61 -23.26
C ASN A 499 9.28 -9.83 -23.04
N LYS A 500 9.60 -10.59 -21.99
CA LYS A 500 10.94 -11.14 -21.74
C LYS A 500 10.83 -12.51 -21.08
N PRO A 501 11.81 -13.40 -21.25
CA PRO A 501 11.88 -14.61 -20.45
C PRO A 501 11.89 -14.27 -18.96
N PHE A 502 11.07 -14.99 -18.18
CA PHE A 502 11.08 -14.82 -16.74
C PHE A 502 12.41 -15.31 -16.14
N PRO A 503 12.87 -14.67 -15.05
CA PRO A 503 14.03 -15.20 -14.31
C PRO A 503 13.71 -16.62 -13.83
N LYS A 504 14.73 -17.48 -13.89
CA LYS A 504 14.64 -18.89 -13.49
C LYS A 504 14.62 -19.07 -11.98
#